data_AF-A0A930JJM6-F1
#
_entry.id   AF-A0A930JJM6-F1
#
_cell.length_a   1.000
_cell.length_b   1.000
_cell.length_c   1.000
_cell.angle_alpha   90.00
_cell.angle_beta   90.00
_cell.angle_gamma   90.00
#
_symmetry.space_group_name_H-M   'P 1'
#
loop_
_entity.id
_entity.type
_entity.pdbx_description
1 polymer ?
#
loop_
_entity_poly.entity_id
_entity_poly.type
_entity_poly.pdbx_seq_one_letter_code
_entity_poly.pdbx_strand_id
1 'polypeptide(L)'
;MIHLAWGFSLLFSSTLVFFYFKKDNRVTAKYLCLFGALIGAILGILNIFVQKYDGYCSICIGVLCIFFTYYDNKKHPVSKITNAYISSLQGYVAGIGLLLYGIFHL
;
A
#
# COMPACT_ATOMS: atom_id res chain seq x y z
N MET A 1 -12.65 -13.04 -11.90
CA MET A 1 -12.96 -12.53 -10.55
C MET A 1 -11.75 -11.94 -9.84
N ILE A 2 -10.56 -12.51 -9.99
CA ILE A 2 -9.35 -12.04 -9.27
C ILE A 2 -8.90 -10.63 -9.68
N HIS A 3 -9.08 -10.26 -10.96
CA HIS A 3 -8.76 -8.91 -11.47
C HIS A 3 -9.54 -7.79 -10.77
N LEU A 4 -10.85 -8.02 -10.55
CA LEU A 4 -11.71 -7.09 -9.84
C LEU A 4 -11.27 -6.93 -8.39
N ALA A 5 -10.84 -8.01 -7.74
CA ALA A 5 -10.35 -7.95 -6.36
C ALA A 5 -9.11 -7.05 -6.26
N TRP A 6 -8.12 -7.20 -7.14
CA TRP A 6 -6.92 -6.34 -7.16
C TRP A 6 -7.24 -4.87 -7.42
N GLY A 7 -8.15 -4.60 -8.36
CA GLY A 7 -8.61 -3.23 -8.64
C GLY A 7 -9.33 -2.57 -7.47
N PHE A 8 -10.30 -3.27 -6.85
CA PHE A 8 -11.02 -2.77 -5.68
C PHE A 8 -10.13 -2.63 -4.45
N SER A 9 -9.21 -3.58 -4.21
CA SER A 9 -8.25 -3.49 -3.11
C SER A 9 -7.37 -2.26 -3.24
N LEU A 10 -6.84 -1.98 -4.44
CA LEU A 10 -6.01 -0.79 -4.65
C LEU A 10 -6.82 0.51 -4.47
N LEU A 11 -8.07 0.56 -4.93
CA LEU A 11 -8.94 1.72 -4.73
C LEU A 11 -9.23 2.00 -3.26
N PHE A 12 -9.50 0.93 -2.49
CA PHE A 12 -9.71 1.03 -1.06
C PHE A 12 -8.44 1.52 -0.36
N SER A 13 -7.27 0.94 -0.68
CA SER A 13 -5.98 1.37 -0.14
C SER A 13 -5.66 2.83 -0.45
N SER A 14 -5.88 3.29 -1.68
CA SER A 14 -5.68 4.70 -2.07
C SER A 14 -6.60 5.65 -1.29
N THR A 15 -7.85 5.24 -1.06
CA THR A 15 -8.80 6.03 -0.26
C THR A 15 -8.37 6.12 1.20
N LEU A 16 -7.88 5.02 1.78
CA LEU A 16 -7.32 5.02 3.14
C LEU A 16 -6.11 5.94 3.26
N VAL A 17 -5.20 5.95 2.27
CA VAL A 17 -4.06 6.87 2.22
C VAL A 17 -4.53 8.33 2.26
N PHE A 18 -5.55 8.65 1.47
CA PHE A 18 -6.14 9.99 1.44
C PHE A 18 -6.64 10.43 2.82
N PHE A 19 -7.39 9.58 3.52
CA PHE A 19 -7.91 9.88 4.85
C PHE A 19 -6.80 9.96 5.91
N TYR A 20 -5.82 9.06 5.87
CA TYR A 20 -4.72 9.02 6.85
C TYR A 20 -3.88 10.29 6.80
N PHE A 21 -3.45 10.70 5.59
CA PHE A 21 -2.61 11.89 5.41
C PHE A 21 -3.38 13.20 5.38
N LYS A 22 -4.72 13.18 5.30
CA LYS A 22 -5.54 14.39 5.53
C LYS A 22 -5.28 15.00 6.91
N LYS A 23 -5.03 14.15 7.92
CA LYS A 23 -4.81 14.54 9.33
C LYS A 23 -3.34 14.83 9.66
N ASP A 24 -2.40 14.61 8.74
CA ASP A 24 -0.96 14.85 8.97
C ASP A 24 -0.58 16.31 8.64
N ASN A 25 0.28 16.90 9.48
CA ASN A 25 0.78 18.28 9.34
C ASN A 25 2.04 18.37 8.46
N ARG A 26 2.66 17.24 8.08
CA ARG A 26 3.85 17.24 7.21
C ARG A 26 3.48 17.45 5.74
N VAL A 27 3.61 18.69 5.30
CA VAL A 27 3.20 19.18 3.97
C VAL A 27 3.80 18.36 2.82
N THR A 28 5.12 18.12 2.81
CA THR A 28 5.80 17.40 1.71
C THR A 28 5.39 15.93 1.60
N ALA A 29 5.37 15.20 2.72
CA ALA A 29 4.98 13.78 2.74
C ALA A 29 3.50 13.61 2.35
N LYS A 30 2.65 14.55 2.77
CA LYS A 30 1.22 14.59 2.44
C LYS A 30 1.01 14.70 0.93
N TYR A 31 1.66 15.65 0.25
CA TYR A 31 1.49 15.80 -1.21
C TYR A 31 2.00 14.59 -1.99
N LEU A 32 3.16 14.03 -1.61
CA LEU A 32 3.69 12.82 -2.26
C LEU A 32 2.74 11.63 -2.10
N CYS A 33 2.18 11.42 -0.90
CA CYS A 33 1.24 10.33 -0.66
C CYS A 33 -0.10 10.54 -1.38
N LEU A 34 -0.60 11.77 -1.44
CA LEU A 34 -1.82 12.10 -2.19
C LEU A 34 -1.64 11.91 -3.69
N PHE A 35 -0.47 12.30 -4.23
CA PHE A 35 -0.13 12.06 -5.63
C PHE A 35 -0.01 10.56 -5.93
N GLY A 36 0.64 9.80 -5.05
CA GLY A 36 0.71 8.33 -5.16
C GLY A 36 -0.67 7.67 -5.06
N ALA A 37 -1.55 8.14 -4.19
CA ALA A 37 -2.92 7.65 -4.07
C ALA A 37 -3.76 7.92 -5.33
N LEU A 38 -3.56 9.08 -5.97
CA LEU A 38 -4.21 9.40 -7.24
C LEU A 38 -3.77 8.43 -8.35
N ILE A 39 -2.46 8.19 -8.47
CA ILE A 39 -1.92 7.21 -9.42
C ILE A 39 -2.48 5.81 -9.14
N GLY A 40 -2.48 5.38 -7.88
CA GLY A 40 -3.03 4.09 -7.47
C GLY A 40 -4.53 3.98 -7.79
N ALA A 41 -5.31 5.04 -7.59
CA ALA A 41 -6.74 5.05 -7.93
C ALA A 41 -6.97 4.92 -9.45
N ILE A 42 -6.22 5.66 -10.26
CA ILE A 42 -6.29 5.56 -11.73
C ILE A 42 -5.93 4.14 -12.17
N LEU A 43 -4.85 3.57 -11.64
CA LEU A 43 -4.41 2.22 -11.97
C LEU A 43 -5.43 1.15 -11.54
N GLY A 44 -6.06 1.32 -10.37
CA GLY A 44 -7.12 0.42 -9.88
C GLY A 44 -8.36 0.44 -10.78
N ILE A 45 -8.79 1.63 -11.21
CA ILE A 45 -9.89 1.80 -12.17
C ILE A 45 -9.53 1.16 -13.50
N LEU A 46 -8.33 1.44 -14.03
CA LEU A 46 -7.85 0.82 -15.28
C LEU A 46 -7.83 -0.70 -15.18
N ASN A 47 -7.45 -1.27 -14.04
CA ASN A 47 -7.46 -2.71 -13.86
C ASN A 47 -8.87 -3.31 -13.83
N ILE A 48 -9.87 -2.61 -13.27
CA ILE A 48 -11.27 -3.06 -13.28
C ILE A 48 -11.80 -3.17 -14.70
N PHE A 49 -11.49 -2.19 -15.55
CA PHE A 49 -11.95 -2.16 -16.94
C PHE A 49 -11.14 -3.05 -17.88
N VAL A 50 -9.81 -3.04 -17.77
CA VAL A 50 -8.89 -3.69 -18.71
C VAL A 50 -8.50 -5.11 -18.28
N GLN A 51 -8.58 -5.42 -16.98
CA GLN A 51 -8.32 -6.75 -16.39
C GLN A 51 -6.95 -7.33 -16.77
N LYS A 52 -5.92 -6.49 -16.80
CA LYS A 52 -4.54 -6.87 -17.18
C LYS A 52 -3.45 -6.35 -16.24
N TYR A 53 -3.79 -5.50 -15.28
CA TYR A 53 -2.83 -4.77 -14.47
C TYR A 53 -2.74 -5.29 -13.03
N ASP A 54 -3.17 -6.53 -12.77
CA ASP A 54 -3.11 -7.15 -11.45
C ASP A 54 -1.72 -7.10 -10.82
N GLY A 55 -0.68 -7.36 -11.62
CA GLY A 55 0.71 -7.32 -11.15
C GLY A 55 1.10 -5.92 -10.66
N TYR A 56 0.79 -4.89 -11.46
CA TYR A 56 1.02 -3.49 -11.09
C TYR A 56 0.18 -3.09 -9.87
N CYS A 57 -1.08 -3.51 -9.79
CA CYS A 57 -1.92 -3.23 -8.63
C CYS A 57 -1.34 -3.83 -7.35
N SER A 58 -0.89 -5.09 -7.40
CA SER A 58 -0.28 -5.77 -6.26
C SER A 58 1.04 -5.11 -5.84
N ILE A 59 1.88 -4.70 -6.79
CA ILE A 59 3.10 -3.94 -6.51
C ILE A 59 2.78 -2.64 -5.78
N CYS A 60 1.80 -1.87 -6.25
CA CYS A 60 1.39 -0.63 -5.60
C CYS A 60 0.92 -0.86 -4.16
N ILE A 61 0.10 -1.88 -3.91
CA ILE A 61 -0.34 -2.23 -2.55
C ILE A 61 0.86 -2.66 -1.70
N GLY A 62 1.79 -3.43 -2.25
CA GLY A 62 3.00 -3.87 -1.55
C GLY A 62 3.89 -2.71 -1.08
N VAL A 63 4.13 -1.73 -1.96
CA VAL A 63 4.86 -0.49 -1.60
C VAL A 63 4.14 0.27 -0.49
N LEU A 64 2.81 0.42 -0.59
CA LEU A 64 2.02 1.09 0.43
C LEU A 64 2.11 0.39 1.79
N CYS A 65 2.01 -0.95 1.83
CA CYS A 65 2.18 -1.72 3.06
C CYS A 65 3.53 -1.45 3.72
N ILE A 66 4.64 -1.55 2.98
CA ILE A 66 5.99 -1.29 3.51
C ILE A 66 6.09 0.15 4.04
N PHE A 67 5.58 1.12 3.27
CA PHE A 67 5.64 2.53 3.65
C PHE A 67 4.87 2.83 4.93
N PHE A 68 3.64 2.31 5.07
CA PHE A 68 2.84 2.48 6.28
C PHE A 68 3.47 1.79 7.48
N THR A 69 3.97 0.57 7.31
CA THR A 69 4.65 -0.16 8.39
C THR A 69 5.91 0.57 8.84
N TYR A 70 6.66 1.17 7.93
CA TYR A 70 7.79 2.02 8.27
C TYR A 70 7.38 3.28 9.03
N TYR A 71 6.34 3.96 8.54
CA TYR A 71 5.86 5.19 9.16
C TYR A 71 5.33 4.93 10.58
N ASP A 72 4.55 3.87 10.75
CA ASP A 72 3.97 3.45 12.02
C ASP A 72 5.07 3.09 13.04
N ASN A 73 6.05 2.27 12.65
CA ASN A 73 7.20 1.94 13.51
C ASN A 73 8.02 3.18 13.90
N LYS A 74 8.13 4.19 13.04
CA LYS A 74 8.82 5.44 13.36
C LYS A 74 8.05 6.30 14.37
N LYS A 75 6.72 6.29 14.30
CA LYS A 75 5.84 7.07 15.18
C LYS A 75 5.61 6.37 16.52
N HIS A 76 5.57 5.04 16.50
CA HIS A 76 5.34 4.15 17.63
C HIS A 76 6.47 3.11 17.69
N PRO A 77 7.67 3.50 18.15
CA PRO A 77 8.80 2.59 18.19
C PRO A 77 8.54 1.43 19.16
N VAL A 78 8.69 0.21 18.64
CA VAL A 78 8.54 -1.04 19.40
C VAL A 78 9.91 -1.67 19.65
N SER A 79 10.09 -2.30 20.82
CA SER A 79 11.35 -2.97 21.17
C SER A 79 11.55 -4.24 20.36
N LYS A 80 12.76 -4.46 19.85
CA LYS A 80 13.13 -5.49 18.84
C LYS A 80 12.95 -6.96 19.27
N ILE A 81 12.56 -7.22 20.52
CA ILE A 81 12.42 -8.57 21.12
C ILE A 81 11.03 -8.74 21.76
N THR A 82 10.07 -7.89 21.39
CA THR A 82 8.69 -7.97 21.92
C THR A 82 7.75 -8.53 20.87
N ASN A 83 6.67 -9.19 21.30
CA ASN A 83 5.62 -9.67 20.40
C ASN A 83 5.05 -8.55 19.49
N ALA A 84 5.05 -7.31 20.00
CA ALA A 84 4.69 -6.11 19.23
C ALA A 84 5.62 -5.84 18.02
N TYR A 85 6.91 -6.19 18.12
CA TYR A 85 7.86 -6.07 17.02
C TYR A 85 7.66 -7.15 15.96
N ILE A 86 7.30 -8.37 16.37
CA ILE A 86 6.92 -9.44 15.43
C ILE A 86 5.68 -9.02 14.64
N SER A 87 4.67 -8.47 15.32
CA SER A 87 3.47 -7.94 14.68
C SER A 87 3.79 -6.77 13.74
N SER A 88 4.70 -5.87 14.12
CA SER A 88 5.10 -4.77 13.23
C SER A 88 5.93 -5.26 12.03
N LEU A 89 6.59 -6.42 12.12
CA LEU A 89 7.28 -7.04 10.98
C LEU A 89 6.33 -7.60 9.93
N GLN A 90 5.12 -8.02 10.33
CA GLN A 90 4.15 -8.64 9.42
C GLN A 90 3.79 -7.75 8.24
N GLY A 91 3.73 -6.43 8.45
CA GLY A 91 3.44 -5.48 7.38
C GLY A 91 4.55 -5.41 6.31
N TYR A 92 5.82 -5.57 6.70
CA TYR A 92 6.93 -5.70 5.74
C TYR A 92 6.87 -7.02 4.99
N VAL A 93 6.59 -8.13 5.68
CA VAL A 93 6.47 -9.46 5.06
C VAL A 93 5.32 -9.48 4.04
N ALA A 94 4.16 -8.93 4.42
CA ALA A 94 3.02 -8.80 3.52
C ALA A 94 3.36 -7.92 2.31
N GLY A 95 4.02 -6.78 2.53
CA GLY A 95 4.44 -5.90 1.46
C GLY A 95 5.42 -6.54 0.47
N ILE A 96 6.42 -7.28 0.97
CA ILE A 96 7.36 -8.05 0.13
C ILE A 96 6.63 -9.15 -0.64
N GLY A 97 5.70 -9.87 0.00
CA GLY A 97 4.89 -10.89 -0.66
C GLY A 97 4.07 -10.35 -1.83
N LEU A 98 3.46 -9.17 -1.65
CA LEU A 98 2.71 -8.48 -2.70
C LEU A 98 3.60 -7.97 -3.84
N LEU A 99 4.78 -7.44 -3.51
CA LEU A 99 5.78 -7.07 -4.53
C LEU A 99 6.19 -8.27 -5.37
N LEU A 100 6.53 -9.40 -4.73
CA LEU A 100 6.91 -10.62 -5.42
C LEU A 100 5.77 -11.15 -6.28
N TYR A 101 4.54 -11.22 -5.74
CA TYR A 101 3.36 -11.61 -6.52
C TYR A 101 3.23 -10.77 -7.79
N GLY A 102 3.32 -9.45 -7.65
CA GLY A 102 3.13 -8.58 -8.80
C GLY A 102 4.27 -8.64 -9.83
N ILE A 103 5.51 -8.92 -9.39
CA ILE A 103 6.63 -9.18 -10.31
C ILE A 103 6.45 -10.50 -11.06
N PHE A 104 5.96 -11.56 -10.39
CA PHE A 104 5.70 -12.85 -11.02
C PHE A 104 4.47 -12.87 -11.92
N HIS A 105 3.62 -11.84 -11.87
CA HIS A 105 2.41 -11.69 -12.68
C HIS A 105 2.48 -10.47 -13.62
N LEU A 106 3.68 -9.92 -13.82
CA LEU A 106 3.96 -8.87 -14.80
C LEU A 106 4.07 -9.47 -16.22
#